data_AF-A0A841GTA2-F1
#
_entry.id   AF-A0A841GTA2-F1
#
_cell.length_a   1.000
_cell.length_b   1.000
_cell.length_c   1.000
_cell.angle_alpha   90.00
_cell.angle_beta   90.00
_cell.angle_gamma   90.00
#
_symmetry.space_group_name_H-M   'P 1'
#
loop_
_entity.id
_entity.type
_entity.pdbx_description
1 polymer ?
#
loop_
_entity_poly.entity_id
_entity_poly.type
_entity_poly.pdbx_seq_one_letter_code
_entity_poly.pdbx_strand_id
1 'polypeptide(L)'
;MKQFYKYFFTYHKVLSKKLMFKKLFIDICYILSSILSIILPIFLGKIVDSFLNLNLSHSFLVFIFLYVLYFIFSEISSFFRITFYLVDGPKYLFEKAIFTVLKKSDLALNPKKEMDRIFSFEHVFEFFYGSFAIFVFILPFLVFFSSLMIFINSWKVGLLMIFNFFLLLLSSNKKVDAESKISEKMNESEYNVTNTLSDLYSGYEEIRNYNSLFFSLRWLKDGYNSLVKAYDLFGKAELKFGLSYELLSAVLIPITIILISFEVFKGNLTLGVAIMILRYVENVKSYSEVYINDSDYIAWAASRAKDAYDNYLREV
;
A
#
# COMPACT_ATOMS: atom_id res chain seq x y z
N MET A 1 12.26 -6.39 -3.59
CA MET A 1 11.56 -7.69 -3.45
C MET A 1 12.36 -8.80 -2.76
N LYS A 2 13.53 -9.27 -3.24
CA LYS A 2 14.27 -10.38 -2.56
C LYS A 2 14.62 -10.09 -1.08
N GLN A 3 15.07 -8.87 -0.76
CA GLN A 3 15.37 -8.46 0.62
C GLN A 3 14.09 -8.38 1.49
N PHE A 4 12.98 -7.93 0.91
CA PHE A 4 11.67 -7.88 1.58
C PHE A 4 11.22 -9.25 2.12
N TYR A 5 11.31 -10.31 1.31
CA TYR A 5 10.92 -11.66 1.75
C TYR A 5 11.74 -12.16 2.94
N LYS A 6 13.05 -11.88 2.93
CA LYS A 6 13.94 -12.24 4.04
C LYS A 6 13.48 -11.56 5.34
N TYR A 7 13.18 -10.26 5.30
CA TYR A 7 12.76 -9.52 6.50
C TYR A 7 11.34 -9.90 6.93
N PHE A 8 10.40 -10.09 6.00
CA PHE A 8 9.02 -10.52 6.30
C PHE A 8 8.96 -11.78 7.17
N PHE A 9 9.65 -12.85 6.74
CA PHE A 9 9.67 -14.10 7.51
C PHE A 9 10.40 -13.95 8.84
N THR A 10 11.37 -13.05 8.91
CA THR A 10 12.15 -12.89 10.14
C THR A 10 11.38 -12.11 11.19
N TYR A 11 10.63 -11.06 10.81
CA TYR A 11 9.73 -10.37 11.74
C TYR A 11 8.65 -11.30 12.30
N HIS A 12 8.09 -12.19 11.48
CA HIS A 12 7.08 -13.16 11.94
C HIS A 12 7.60 -14.12 13.00
N LYS A 13 8.91 -14.42 13.01
CA LYS A 13 9.55 -15.25 14.04
C LYS A 13 9.70 -14.53 15.39
N VAL A 14 9.66 -13.19 15.41
CA VAL A 14 9.84 -12.39 16.63
C VAL A 14 8.59 -12.39 17.50
N LEU A 15 7.41 -12.58 16.91
CA LEU A 15 6.12 -12.61 17.60
C LEU A 15 6.01 -13.80 18.56
N SER A 16 5.32 -13.59 19.68
CA SER A 16 4.92 -14.69 20.55
C SER A 16 3.96 -15.65 19.83
N LYS A 17 3.93 -16.93 20.23
CA LYS A 17 3.01 -17.93 19.65
C LYS A 17 1.56 -17.44 19.62
N LYS A 18 1.08 -16.79 20.70
CA LYS A 18 -0.27 -16.24 20.80
C LYS A 18 -0.56 -15.17 19.73
N LEU A 19 0.38 -14.25 19.52
CA LEU A 19 0.24 -13.19 18.51
C LEU A 19 0.35 -13.75 17.09
N MET A 20 1.22 -14.73 16.88
CA MET A 20 1.33 -15.44 15.61
C MET A 20 0.01 -16.14 15.24
N PHE A 21 -0.65 -16.83 16.19
CA PHE A 21 -1.95 -17.45 15.94
C PHE A 21 -3.04 -16.41 15.63
N LYS A 22 -3.10 -15.29 16.36
CA LYS A 22 -4.01 -14.18 16.05
C LYS A 22 -3.79 -13.65 14.63
N LYS A 23 -2.53 -13.40 14.25
CA LYS A 23 -2.18 -12.91 12.90
C LYS A 23 -2.57 -13.90 11.82
N LEU A 24 -2.28 -15.19 12.02
CA LEU A 24 -2.62 -16.26 11.08
C LEU A 24 -4.14 -16.37 10.89
N PHE A 25 -4.93 -16.26 11.96
CA PHE A 25 -6.39 -16.20 11.86
C PHE A 25 -6.87 -15.02 11.01
N ILE A 26 -6.33 -13.82 11.25
CA ILE A 26 -6.66 -12.60 10.49
C ILE A 26 -6.34 -12.78 8.99
N ASP A 27 -5.20 -13.38 8.68
CA ASP A 27 -4.76 -13.63 7.30
C ASP A 27 -5.62 -14.69 6.62
N ILE A 28 -6.03 -15.74 7.33
CA ILE A 28 -6.98 -16.74 6.79
C ILE A 28 -8.31 -16.07 6.45
N CYS A 29 -8.88 -15.27 7.37
CA CYS A 29 -10.13 -14.54 7.08
C CYS A 29 -9.99 -13.64 5.86
N TYR A 30 -8.84 -12.96 5.72
CA TYR A 30 -8.57 -12.11 4.56
C TYR A 30 -8.45 -12.91 3.25
N ILE A 31 -7.75 -14.05 3.27
CA ILE A 31 -7.63 -14.91 2.08
C ILE A 31 -9.01 -15.45 1.69
N LEU A 32 -9.83 -15.84 2.65
CA LEU A 32 -11.20 -16.30 2.40
C LEU A 32 -12.07 -15.20 1.79
N SER A 33 -12.03 -13.98 2.32
CA SER A 33 -12.77 -12.85 1.71
C SER A 33 -12.25 -12.52 0.31
N SER A 34 -10.94 -12.62 0.08
CA SER A 34 -10.30 -12.42 -1.23
C SER A 34 -10.70 -13.48 -2.27
N ILE A 35 -10.82 -14.74 -1.86
CA ILE A 35 -11.33 -15.80 -2.74
C ILE A 35 -12.80 -15.54 -3.08
N LEU A 36 -13.61 -15.17 -2.09
CA LEU A 36 -15.02 -14.88 -2.29
C LEU A 36 -15.24 -13.66 -3.21
N SER A 37 -14.40 -12.63 -3.12
CA SER A 37 -14.50 -11.45 -4.00
C SER A 37 -14.26 -11.78 -5.48
N ILE A 38 -13.45 -12.81 -5.77
CA ILE A 38 -13.25 -13.34 -7.13
C ILE A 38 -14.44 -14.19 -7.57
N ILE A 39 -15.07 -14.95 -6.67
CA ILE A 39 -16.17 -15.87 -7.01
C ILE A 39 -17.50 -15.12 -7.21
N LEU A 40 -17.75 -14.07 -6.43
CA LEU A 40 -19.02 -13.32 -6.44
C LEU A 40 -19.46 -12.83 -7.84
N PRO A 41 -18.58 -12.23 -8.67
CA PRO A 41 -18.93 -11.83 -10.04
C PRO A 41 -19.50 -12.95 -10.92
N ILE A 42 -19.06 -14.20 -10.72
CA ILE A 42 -19.56 -15.36 -11.49
C ILE A 42 -21.04 -15.58 -11.22
N PHE A 43 -21.42 -15.55 -9.95
CA PHE A 43 -22.82 -15.75 -9.55
C PHE A 43 -23.69 -14.56 -9.93
N LEU A 44 -23.14 -13.34 -9.88
CA LEU A 44 -23.83 -12.16 -10.40
C LEU A 44 -24.15 -12.32 -11.89
N GLY A 45 -23.18 -12.77 -12.70
CA GLY A 45 -23.41 -13.07 -14.11
C GLY A 45 -24.48 -14.13 -14.34
N LYS A 46 -24.45 -15.23 -13.58
CA LYS A 46 -25.47 -16.29 -13.65
C LYS A 46 -26.88 -15.80 -13.31
N ILE A 47 -27.02 -14.91 -12.33
CA ILE A 47 -28.31 -14.31 -11.96
C ILE A 47 -28.87 -13.50 -13.12
N VAL A 48 -28.04 -12.70 -13.77
CA VAL A 48 -28.44 -11.88 -14.93
C VAL A 48 -28.89 -12.76 -16.08
N ASP A 49 -28.11 -13.79 -16.44
CA ASP A 49 -28.47 -14.71 -17.53
C ASP A 49 -29.73 -15.54 -17.20
N SER A 50 -29.98 -15.79 -15.92
CA SER A 50 -31.14 -16.56 -15.44
C SER A 50 -32.32 -15.68 -15.06
N PHE A 51 -32.30 -14.37 -15.33
CA PHE A 51 -33.29 -13.43 -14.79
C PHE A 51 -34.75 -13.79 -15.13
N LEU A 52 -34.95 -14.44 -16.27
CA LEU A 52 -36.26 -14.87 -16.76
C LEU A 52 -36.58 -16.34 -16.49
N ASN A 53 -35.69 -17.08 -15.81
CA ASN A 53 -35.79 -18.53 -15.60
C ASN A 53 -36.09 -18.90 -14.13
N LEU A 54 -36.82 -20.01 -13.93
CA LEU A 54 -37.14 -20.56 -12.59
C LEU A 54 -35.89 -20.90 -11.73
N ASN A 55 -34.74 -21.16 -12.38
CA ASN A 55 -33.47 -21.45 -11.73
C ASN A 55 -32.77 -20.22 -11.09
N LEU A 56 -33.34 -19.02 -11.24
CA LEU A 56 -32.83 -17.79 -10.62
C LEU A 56 -32.72 -17.92 -9.10
N SER A 57 -33.73 -18.52 -8.46
CA SER A 57 -33.85 -18.64 -7.00
C SER A 57 -32.61 -19.30 -6.38
N HIS A 58 -32.10 -20.38 -6.97
CA HIS A 58 -30.92 -21.07 -6.46
C HIS A 58 -29.64 -20.23 -6.60
N SER A 59 -29.39 -19.66 -7.80
CA SER A 59 -28.20 -18.83 -8.04
C SER A 59 -28.19 -17.57 -7.16
N PHE A 60 -29.37 -16.97 -6.93
CA PHE A 60 -29.55 -15.82 -6.06
C PHE A 60 -29.31 -16.15 -4.58
N LEU A 61 -29.85 -17.27 -4.09
CA LEU A 61 -29.61 -17.72 -2.71
C LEU A 61 -28.12 -18.01 -2.46
N VAL A 62 -27.45 -18.68 -3.40
CA VAL A 62 -26.00 -18.93 -3.30
C VAL A 62 -25.22 -17.62 -3.31
N PHE A 63 -25.58 -16.66 -4.17
CA PHE A 63 -24.96 -15.34 -4.20
C PHE A 63 -25.10 -14.61 -2.86
N ILE A 64 -26.31 -14.54 -2.28
CA ILE A 64 -26.54 -13.91 -0.97
C ILE A 64 -25.69 -14.59 0.10
N PHE A 65 -25.68 -15.92 0.15
CA PHE A 65 -24.90 -16.66 1.13
C PHE A 65 -23.40 -16.35 1.02
N LEU A 66 -22.85 -16.41 -0.19
CA LEU A 66 -21.44 -16.07 -0.44
C LEU A 66 -21.13 -14.60 -0.12
N TYR A 67 -22.06 -13.69 -0.39
CA TYR A 67 -21.91 -12.27 -0.12
C TYR A 67 -21.89 -11.99 1.39
N VAL A 68 -22.79 -12.64 2.16
CA VAL A 68 -22.81 -12.54 3.62
C VAL A 68 -21.52 -13.12 4.20
N LEU A 69 -21.05 -14.27 3.72
CA LEU A 69 -19.75 -14.82 4.15
C LEU A 69 -18.60 -13.88 3.83
N TYR A 70 -18.57 -13.32 2.62
CA TYR A 70 -17.57 -12.33 2.20
C TYR A 70 -17.55 -11.15 3.17
N PHE A 71 -18.72 -10.59 3.47
CA PHE A 71 -18.86 -9.47 4.39
C PHE A 71 -18.37 -9.82 5.79
N ILE A 72 -18.79 -10.96 6.35
CA ILE A 72 -18.37 -11.42 7.68
C ILE A 72 -16.84 -11.57 7.74
N PHE A 73 -16.23 -12.25 6.77
CA PHE A 73 -14.78 -12.44 6.76
C PHE A 73 -14.01 -11.13 6.57
N SER A 74 -14.54 -10.22 5.74
CA SER A 74 -13.97 -8.89 5.52
C SER A 74 -13.99 -8.06 6.80
N GLU A 75 -15.13 -7.99 7.48
CA GLU A 75 -15.29 -7.23 8.73
C GLU A 75 -14.43 -7.80 9.86
N ILE A 76 -14.44 -9.14 10.04
CA ILE A 76 -13.57 -9.80 11.02
C ILE A 76 -12.11 -9.47 10.73
N SER A 77 -11.66 -9.64 9.48
CA SER A 77 -10.27 -9.36 9.12
C SER A 77 -9.91 -7.90 9.38
N SER A 78 -10.76 -6.95 8.97
CA SER A 78 -10.54 -5.51 9.14
C SER A 78 -10.44 -5.14 10.62
N PHE A 79 -11.44 -5.51 11.42
CA PHE A 79 -11.50 -5.19 12.85
C PHE A 79 -10.32 -5.77 13.64
N PHE A 80 -10.03 -7.05 13.46
CA PHE A 80 -8.93 -7.70 14.17
C PHE A 80 -7.57 -7.21 13.67
N ARG A 81 -7.45 -6.82 12.39
CA ARG A 81 -6.23 -6.22 11.86
C ARG A 81 -5.98 -4.86 12.48
N ILE A 82 -6.98 -3.98 12.57
CA ILE A 82 -6.84 -2.67 13.23
C ILE A 82 -6.45 -2.86 14.70
N THR A 83 -7.09 -3.79 15.40
CA THR A 83 -6.80 -4.07 16.82
C THR A 83 -5.38 -4.64 17.00
N PHE A 84 -5.01 -5.63 16.17
CA PHE A 84 -3.66 -6.17 16.16
C PHE A 84 -2.64 -5.08 15.84
N TYR A 85 -3.02 -4.18 14.93
CA TYR A 85 -2.17 -3.15 14.42
C TYR A 85 -1.87 -2.07 15.48
N LEU A 86 -2.92 -1.49 16.07
CA LEU A 86 -2.78 -0.35 16.97
C LEU A 86 -2.31 -0.75 18.38
N VAL A 87 -2.56 -2.00 18.79
CA VAL A 87 -2.44 -2.38 20.20
C VAL A 87 -1.51 -3.58 20.39
N ASP A 88 -1.94 -4.76 19.96
CA ASP A 88 -1.31 -6.02 20.41
C ASP A 88 0.14 -6.16 19.92
N GLY A 89 0.38 -5.82 18.65
CA GLY A 89 1.68 -5.99 18.02
C GLY A 89 2.74 -4.98 18.47
N PRO A 90 2.48 -3.66 18.39
CA PRO A 90 3.43 -2.65 18.85
C PRO A 90 3.74 -2.81 20.33
N LYS A 91 2.72 -2.98 21.18
CA LYS A 91 2.91 -3.16 22.63
C LYS A 91 3.89 -4.29 22.95
N TYR A 92 3.71 -5.46 22.34
CA TYR A 92 4.58 -6.62 22.58
C TYR A 92 6.04 -6.34 22.19
N LEU A 93 6.26 -5.69 21.04
CA LEU A 93 7.61 -5.38 20.57
C LEU A 93 8.26 -4.27 21.41
N PHE A 94 7.51 -3.24 21.80
CA PHE A 94 7.98 -2.20 22.71
C PHE A 94 8.42 -2.81 24.05
N GLU A 95 7.57 -3.64 24.68
CA GLU A 95 7.90 -4.33 25.93
C GLU A 95 9.15 -5.20 25.77
N LYS A 96 9.25 -5.96 24.68
CA LYS A 96 10.40 -6.84 24.42
C LYS A 96 11.70 -6.05 24.14
N ALA A 97 11.62 -4.97 23.38
CA ALA A 97 12.76 -4.11 23.06
C ALA A 97 13.28 -3.39 24.32
N ILE A 98 12.38 -2.77 25.10
CA ILE A 98 12.73 -2.15 26.38
C ILE A 98 13.37 -3.17 27.31
N PHE A 99 12.78 -4.35 27.47
CA PHE A 99 13.33 -5.39 28.33
C PHE A 99 14.72 -5.87 27.88
N THR A 100 14.97 -5.90 26.57
CA THR A 100 16.27 -6.26 26.01
C THR A 100 17.32 -5.18 26.27
N VAL A 101 16.95 -3.90 26.09
CA VAL A 101 17.82 -2.76 26.40
C VAL A 101 18.16 -2.73 27.88
N LEU A 102 17.17 -2.90 28.77
CA LEU A 102 17.38 -2.95 30.22
C LEU A 102 18.25 -4.13 30.69
N LYS A 103 18.31 -5.21 29.91
CA LYS A 103 19.20 -6.36 30.18
C LYS A 103 20.65 -6.10 29.78
N LYS A 104 20.92 -5.18 28.85
CA LYS A 104 22.28 -4.81 28.47
C LYS A 104 22.87 -3.98 29.62
N SER A 105 23.78 -4.56 30.39
CA SER A 105 24.42 -3.93 31.57
C SER A 105 25.48 -2.89 31.21
N ASP A 106 25.39 -2.28 30.03
CA ASP A 106 26.44 -1.45 29.47
C ASP A 106 26.25 0.03 29.86
N LEU A 107 27.23 0.62 30.53
CA LEU A 107 27.20 2.02 30.99
C LEU A 107 27.35 3.03 29.85
N ALA A 108 27.74 2.57 28.65
CA ALA A 108 27.90 3.41 27.45
C ALA A 108 26.58 3.64 26.67
N LEU A 109 25.46 3.19 27.20
CA LEU A 109 24.16 3.20 26.52
C LEU A 109 23.62 4.63 26.41
N ASN A 110 23.48 5.15 25.18
CA ASN A 110 22.90 6.47 24.93
C ASN A 110 21.36 6.37 24.88
N PRO A 111 20.64 6.85 25.91
CA PRO A 111 19.20 6.61 26.04
C PRO A 111 18.40 7.26 24.92
N LYS A 112 18.84 8.43 24.43
CA LYS A 112 18.18 9.16 23.34
C LYS A 112 18.23 8.35 22.05
N LYS A 113 19.40 7.82 21.70
CA LYS A 113 19.55 6.96 20.52
C LYS A 113 18.71 5.70 20.66
N GLU A 114 18.75 5.00 21.79
CA GLU A 114 17.96 3.78 21.97
C GLU A 114 16.44 4.04 21.97
N MET A 115 15.97 5.16 22.50
CA MET A 115 14.55 5.57 22.40
C MET A 115 14.14 5.85 20.96
N ASP A 116 14.86 6.71 20.23
CA ASP A 116 14.55 7.02 18.82
C ASP A 116 14.48 5.74 17.97
N ARG A 117 15.32 4.75 18.31
CA ARG A 117 15.36 3.43 17.66
C ARG A 117 14.18 2.56 18.04
N ILE A 118 13.77 2.52 19.32
CA ILE A 118 12.58 1.78 19.77
C ILE A 118 11.32 2.34 19.10
N PHE A 119 11.17 3.66 19.00
CA PHE A 119 10.00 4.28 18.33
C PHE A 119 9.98 4.03 16.82
N SER A 120 11.12 3.78 16.19
CA SER A 120 11.16 3.41 14.76
C SER A 120 10.48 2.07 14.44
N PHE A 121 10.18 1.21 15.43
CA PHE A 121 9.45 -0.06 15.22
C PHE A 121 7.99 0.13 14.79
N GLU A 122 7.37 1.27 15.09
CA GLU A 122 5.98 1.56 14.72
C GLU A 122 5.77 1.49 13.20
N HIS A 123 6.63 2.16 12.43
CA HIS A 123 6.57 2.18 10.96
C HIS A 123 6.88 0.81 10.33
N VAL A 124 7.75 0.04 10.98
CA VAL A 124 8.08 -1.32 10.56
C VAL A 124 6.90 -2.27 10.76
N PHE A 125 6.14 -2.03 11.81
CA PHE A 125 4.99 -2.82 12.15
C PHE A 125 3.78 -2.50 11.26
N GLU A 126 3.58 -1.23 10.90
CA GLU A 126 2.63 -0.79 9.86
C GLU A 126 2.87 -1.52 8.53
N PHE A 127 4.14 -1.69 8.17
CA PHE A 127 4.57 -2.36 6.96
C PHE A 127 4.40 -3.90 6.97
N PHE A 128 4.77 -4.58 8.06
CA PHE A 128 4.72 -6.05 8.11
C PHE A 128 3.38 -6.63 8.57
N TYR A 129 2.63 -5.89 9.38
CA TYR A 129 1.45 -6.40 10.07
C TYR A 129 0.17 -5.60 9.79
N GLY A 130 0.28 -4.40 9.21
CA GLY A 130 -0.85 -3.63 8.70
C GLY A 130 -1.42 -4.19 7.39
N SER A 131 -2.25 -3.41 6.70
CA SER A 131 -2.81 -3.75 5.37
C SER A 131 -1.75 -3.94 4.29
N PHE A 132 -0.52 -3.54 4.59
CA PHE A 132 0.57 -3.44 3.63
C PHE A 132 1.12 -4.78 3.15
N ALA A 133 1.37 -5.72 4.06
CA ALA A 133 1.81 -7.06 3.68
C ALA A 133 0.79 -7.74 2.74
N ILE A 134 -0.50 -7.49 2.93
CA ILE A 134 -1.53 -7.97 2.01
C ILE A 134 -1.31 -7.41 0.60
N PHE A 135 -1.01 -6.12 0.45
CA PHE A 135 -0.87 -5.47 -0.85
C PHE A 135 0.33 -5.98 -1.65
N VAL A 136 1.42 -6.35 -0.97
CA VAL A 136 2.59 -6.92 -1.66
C VAL A 136 2.37 -8.40 -2.01
N PHE A 137 1.70 -9.17 -1.15
CA PHE A 137 1.56 -10.61 -1.35
C PHE A 137 0.31 -11.00 -2.15
N ILE A 138 -0.86 -10.47 -1.82
CA ILE A 138 -2.15 -10.98 -2.31
C ILE A 138 -2.63 -10.20 -3.53
N LEU A 139 -2.40 -8.89 -3.56
CA LEU A 139 -2.88 -8.03 -4.64
C LEU A 139 -2.34 -8.44 -6.03
N PRO A 140 -1.07 -8.86 -6.23
CA PRO A 140 -0.63 -9.40 -7.52
C PRO A 140 -1.42 -10.64 -7.94
N PHE A 141 -1.76 -11.53 -7.00
CA PHE A 141 -2.60 -12.70 -7.29
C PHE A 141 -4.02 -12.28 -7.64
N LEU A 142 -4.62 -11.34 -6.90
CA LEU A 142 -5.97 -10.84 -7.18
C LEU A 142 -6.08 -10.22 -8.57
N VAL A 143 -5.09 -9.42 -8.97
CA VAL A 143 -5.00 -8.84 -10.32
C VAL A 143 -4.82 -9.93 -11.37
N PHE A 144 -3.92 -10.89 -11.13
CA PHE A 144 -3.67 -12.00 -12.05
C PHE A 144 -4.91 -12.87 -12.24
N PHE A 145 -5.56 -13.30 -11.16
CA PHE A 145 -6.76 -14.14 -11.23
C PHE A 145 -7.93 -13.39 -11.87
N SER A 146 -8.15 -12.12 -11.54
CA SER A 146 -9.20 -11.32 -12.19
C SER A 146 -8.93 -11.18 -13.68
N SER A 147 -7.69 -10.91 -14.09
CA SER A 147 -7.29 -10.83 -15.50
C SER A 147 -7.43 -12.16 -16.23
N LEU A 148 -7.10 -13.27 -15.56
CA LEU A 148 -7.26 -14.62 -16.09
C LEU A 148 -8.75 -14.95 -16.31
N MET A 149 -9.62 -14.62 -15.36
CA MET A 149 -11.07 -14.83 -15.48
C MET A 149 -11.64 -14.02 -16.64
N ILE A 150 -11.16 -12.79 -16.85
CA ILE A 150 -11.51 -11.99 -18.04
C ILE A 150 -11.04 -12.70 -19.31
N PHE A 151 -9.77 -13.13 -19.36
CA PHE A 151 -9.17 -13.73 -20.55
C PHE A 151 -9.88 -15.03 -20.97
N ILE A 152 -10.27 -15.87 -20.02
CA ILE A 152 -11.03 -17.11 -20.26
C ILE A 152 -12.37 -16.82 -20.96
N ASN A 153 -13.05 -15.72 -20.60
CA ASN A 153 -14.37 -15.40 -21.13
C ASN A 153 -14.32 -14.49 -22.36
N SER A 154 -13.30 -13.63 -22.48
CA SER A 154 -13.06 -12.78 -23.65
C SER A 154 -11.57 -12.47 -23.79
N TRP A 155 -10.90 -13.17 -24.71
CA TRP A 155 -9.47 -12.99 -24.93
C TRP A 155 -9.11 -11.56 -25.38
N LYS A 156 -9.98 -10.89 -26.15
CA LYS A 156 -9.76 -9.50 -26.61
C LYS A 156 -9.72 -8.53 -25.43
N VAL A 157 -10.71 -8.63 -24.54
CA VAL A 157 -10.77 -7.80 -23.33
C VAL A 157 -9.66 -8.18 -22.37
N GLY A 158 -9.35 -9.47 -22.25
CA GLY A 158 -8.25 -9.97 -21.43
C GLY A 158 -6.89 -9.41 -21.85
N LEU A 159 -6.58 -9.40 -23.15
CA LEU A 159 -5.33 -8.80 -23.65
C LEU A 159 -5.24 -7.31 -23.33
N LEU A 160 -6.33 -6.57 -23.47
CA LEU A 160 -6.38 -5.14 -23.16
C LEU A 160 -6.13 -4.90 -21.66
N MET A 161 -6.72 -5.70 -20.79
CA MET A 161 -6.50 -5.60 -19.35
C MET A 161 -5.09 -6.00 -18.91
N ILE A 162 -4.51 -7.04 -19.54
CA ILE A 162 -3.11 -7.41 -19.31
C ILE A 162 -2.19 -6.28 -19.75
N PHE A 163 -2.43 -5.68 -20.92
CA PHE A 163 -1.69 -4.51 -21.38
C PHE A 163 -1.81 -3.34 -20.39
N ASN A 164 -3.02 -3.06 -19.90
CA ASN A 164 -3.25 -2.01 -18.90
C ASN A 164 -2.46 -2.28 -17.60
N PHE A 165 -2.48 -3.52 -17.11
CA PHE A 165 -1.72 -3.92 -15.93
C PHE A 165 -0.21 -3.66 -16.09
N PHE A 166 0.39 -4.08 -17.21
CA PHE A 166 1.80 -3.80 -17.47
C PHE A 166 2.11 -2.31 -17.58
N LEU A 167 1.20 -1.53 -18.17
CA LEU A 167 1.34 -0.09 -18.30
C LEU A 167 1.36 0.60 -16.93
N LEU A 168 0.47 0.21 -16.03
CA LEU A 168 0.43 0.70 -14.65
C LEU A 168 1.64 0.25 -13.83
N LEU A 169 2.06 -1.00 -13.98
CA LEU A 169 3.25 -1.53 -13.31
C LEU A 169 4.52 -0.78 -13.73
N LEU A 170 4.67 -0.47 -15.03
CA LEU A 170 5.78 0.32 -15.53
C LEU A 170 5.72 1.77 -15.03
N SER A 171 4.52 2.35 -14.96
CA SER A 171 4.32 3.68 -14.40
C SER A 171 4.77 3.74 -12.95
N SER A 172 4.22 2.87 -12.11
CA SER A 172 4.48 2.79 -10.67
C SER A 172 5.98 2.64 -10.40
N ASN A 173 6.66 1.70 -11.06
CA ASN A 173 8.10 1.52 -10.85
C ASN A 173 8.92 2.77 -11.24
N LYS A 174 8.61 3.40 -12.37
CA LYS A 174 9.32 4.62 -12.81
C LYS A 174 9.00 5.83 -11.92
N LYS A 175 7.77 5.90 -11.41
CA LYS A 175 7.28 6.93 -10.50
C LYS A 175 8.05 6.87 -9.18
N VAL A 176 8.08 5.70 -8.55
CA VAL A 176 8.88 5.44 -7.32
C VAL A 176 10.36 5.80 -7.50
N ASP A 177 10.98 5.39 -8.61
CA ASP A 177 12.41 5.67 -8.86
C ASP A 177 12.70 7.17 -9.04
N ALA A 178 11.73 7.94 -9.54
CA ALA A 178 11.84 9.38 -9.71
C ALA A 178 11.53 10.12 -8.40
N GLU A 179 10.45 9.74 -7.72
CA GLU A 179 9.94 10.36 -6.50
C GLU A 179 10.85 10.10 -5.30
N SER A 180 11.44 8.90 -5.18
CA SER A 180 12.44 8.61 -4.14
C SER A 180 13.62 9.60 -4.17
N LYS A 181 14.18 9.88 -5.35
CA LYS A 181 15.28 10.85 -5.52
C LYS A 181 14.88 12.29 -5.21
N ILE A 182 13.61 12.64 -5.47
CA ILE A 182 13.08 13.96 -5.16
C ILE A 182 12.80 14.07 -3.65
N SER A 183 12.26 13.02 -3.05
CA SER A 183 11.98 12.90 -1.62
C SER A 183 13.25 13.03 -0.78
N GLU A 184 14.37 12.44 -1.21
CA GLU A 184 15.68 12.66 -0.56
C GLU A 184 16.04 14.15 -0.52
N LYS A 185 15.91 14.87 -1.64
CA LYS A 185 16.16 16.32 -1.70
C LYS A 185 15.17 17.14 -0.88
N MET A 186 13.92 16.71 -0.80
CA MET A 186 12.90 17.33 0.04
C MET A 186 13.29 17.19 1.51
N ASN A 187 13.61 15.97 1.96
CA ASN A 187 14.03 15.70 3.35
C ASN A 187 15.30 16.49 3.72
N GLU A 188 16.29 16.56 2.84
CA GLU A 188 17.48 17.40 3.05
C GLU A 188 17.13 18.89 3.16
N SER A 189 16.22 19.37 2.31
CA SER A 189 15.79 20.78 2.33
C SER A 189 14.96 21.10 3.59
N GLU A 190 14.07 20.19 4.01
CA GLU A 190 13.30 20.31 5.26
C GLU A 190 14.23 20.36 6.46
N TYR A 191 15.18 19.43 6.52
CA TYR A 191 16.19 19.38 7.58
C TYR A 191 17.00 20.68 7.65
N ASN A 192 17.44 21.21 6.50
CA ASN A 192 18.18 22.47 6.45
C ASN A 192 17.33 23.66 6.95
N VAL A 193 16.05 23.72 6.60
CA VAL A 193 15.13 24.78 7.09
C VAL A 193 14.92 24.65 8.60
N THR A 194 14.67 23.43 9.10
CA THR A 194 14.47 23.17 10.52
C THR A 194 15.71 23.47 11.35
N ASN A 195 16.89 23.08 10.88
CA ASN A 195 18.15 23.43 11.52
C ASN A 195 18.37 24.94 11.53
N THR A 196 18.16 25.63 10.40
CA THR A 196 18.30 27.09 10.34
C THR A 196 17.34 27.77 11.32
N LEU A 197 16.09 27.31 11.42
CA LEU A 197 15.14 27.80 12.43
C LEU A 197 15.61 27.52 13.85
N SER A 198 16.07 26.31 14.13
CA SER A 198 16.60 25.94 15.45
C SER A 198 17.76 26.86 15.85
N ASP A 199 18.72 27.06 14.95
CA ASP A 199 19.89 27.90 15.16
C ASP A 199 19.49 29.37 15.40
N LEU A 200 18.51 29.87 14.63
CA LEU A 200 17.93 31.21 14.83
C LEU A 200 17.28 31.37 16.21
N TYR A 201 16.53 30.37 16.64
CA TYR A 201 15.86 30.39 17.95
C TYR A 201 16.86 30.29 19.10
N SER A 202 17.84 29.38 19.01
CA SER A 202 18.87 29.24 20.04
C SER A 202 19.84 30.44 20.08
N GLY A 203 20.11 31.06 18.94
CA GLY A 203 21.02 32.20 18.78
C GLY A 203 20.33 33.56 18.83
N TYR A 204 19.06 33.64 19.26
CA TYR A 204 18.27 34.87 19.18
C TYR A 204 18.92 36.07 19.89
N GLU A 205 19.48 35.85 21.09
CA GLU A 205 20.15 36.93 21.84
C GLU A 205 21.39 37.45 21.10
N GLU A 206 22.17 36.57 20.48
CA GLU A 206 23.33 36.95 19.67
C GLU A 206 22.91 37.73 18.43
N ILE A 207 21.87 37.25 17.72
CA ILE A 207 21.33 37.93 16.54
C ILE A 207 20.84 39.34 16.88
N ARG A 208 20.20 39.49 18.04
CA ARG A 208 19.75 40.77 18.57
C ARG A 208 20.92 41.68 18.94
N ASN A 209 21.92 41.14 19.63
CA ASN A 209 23.08 41.90 20.12
C ASN A 209 24.00 42.37 18.97
N TYR A 210 24.15 41.58 17.91
CA TYR A 210 24.95 41.92 16.73
C TYR A 210 24.14 42.54 15.59
N ASN A 211 22.83 42.76 15.77
CA ASN A 211 21.91 43.31 14.78
C ASN A 211 21.97 42.59 13.42
N SER A 212 22.18 41.28 13.43
CA SER A 212 22.41 40.45 12.22
C SER A 212 21.13 39.83 11.65
N LEU A 213 19.96 40.19 12.20
CA LEU A 213 18.65 39.62 11.88
C LEU A 213 18.34 39.59 10.38
N PHE A 214 18.77 40.61 9.63
CA PHE A 214 18.60 40.65 8.18
C PHE A 214 19.34 39.52 7.44
N PHE A 215 20.59 39.22 7.84
CA PHE A 215 21.37 38.15 7.23
C PHE A 215 20.80 36.78 7.58
N SER A 216 20.37 36.60 8.82
CA SER A 216 19.84 35.32 9.28
C SER A 216 18.45 35.02 8.66
N LEU A 217 17.62 36.04 8.45
CA LEU A 217 16.38 35.91 7.66
C LEU A 217 16.65 35.58 6.19
N ARG A 218 17.76 36.07 5.62
CA ARG A 218 18.15 35.72 4.24
C ARG A 218 18.51 34.25 4.12
N TRP A 219 19.25 33.69 5.08
CA TRP A 219 19.54 32.25 5.13
C TRP A 219 18.28 31.40 5.24
N LEU A 220 17.33 31.80 6.10
CA LEU A 220 16.03 31.13 6.19
C LEU A 220 15.26 31.19 4.87
N LYS A 221 15.26 32.35 4.21
CA LYS A 221 14.61 32.54 2.89
C LYS A 221 15.25 31.65 1.82
N ASP A 222 16.57 31.52 1.80
CA ASP A 222 17.29 30.69 0.83
C ASP A 222 17.02 29.18 1.07
N GLY A 223 16.96 28.75 2.34
CA GLY A 223 16.51 27.41 2.72
C GLY A 223 15.07 27.14 2.27
N TYR A 224 14.15 28.06 2.56
CA TYR A 224 12.75 27.95 2.16
C TYR A 224 12.58 27.92 0.63
N ASN A 225 13.31 28.75 -0.11
CA ASN A 225 13.30 28.73 -1.58
C ASN A 225 13.78 27.39 -2.14
N SER A 226 14.77 26.76 -1.51
CA SER A 226 15.27 25.44 -1.88
C SER A 226 14.21 24.37 -1.62
N LEU A 227 13.53 24.46 -0.47
CA LEU A 227 12.40 23.59 -0.13
C LEU A 227 11.24 23.72 -1.14
N VAL A 228 10.82 24.94 -1.46
CA VAL A 228 9.76 25.20 -2.45
C VAL A 228 10.12 24.61 -3.81
N LYS A 229 11.37 24.74 -4.25
CA LYS A 229 11.84 24.11 -5.51
C LYS A 229 11.79 22.58 -5.45
N ALA A 230 12.12 21.98 -4.31
CA ALA A 230 12.04 20.53 -4.14
C ALA A 230 10.58 20.03 -4.25
N TYR A 231 9.63 20.71 -3.61
CA TYR A 231 8.20 20.40 -3.74
C TYR A 231 7.64 20.67 -5.15
N ASP A 232 8.08 21.74 -5.83
CA ASP A 232 7.70 22.00 -7.23
C ASP A 232 8.18 20.88 -8.18
N LEU A 233 9.40 20.36 -7.96
CA LEU A 233 9.89 19.20 -8.69
C LEU A 233 9.05 17.96 -8.43
N PHE A 234 8.62 17.72 -7.19
CA PHE A 234 7.73 16.62 -6.84
C PHE A 234 6.39 16.75 -7.57
N GLY A 235 5.75 17.92 -7.51
CA GLY A 235 4.49 18.17 -8.22
C GLY A 235 4.61 18.01 -9.74
N LYS A 236 5.74 18.41 -10.34
CA LYS A 236 6.01 18.18 -11.78
C LYS A 236 6.20 16.71 -12.12
N ALA A 237 6.80 15.92 -11.23
CA ALA A 237 6.95 14.48 -11.41
C ALA A 237 5.58 13.79 -11.36
N GLU A 238 4.78 14.09 -10.35
CA GLU A 238 3.39 13.62 -10.21
C GLU A 238 2.56 13.92 -11.45
N LEU A 239 2.56 15.19 -11.91
CA LEU A 239 1.84 15.58 -13.13
C LEU A 239 2.32 14.83 -14.37
N LYS A 240 3.63 14.59 -14.50
CA LYS A 240 4.18 13.87 -15.64
C LYS A 240 3.69 12.42 -15.68
N PHE A 241 3.67 11.72 -14.55
CA PHE A 241 3.22 10.33 -14.48
C PHE A 241 1.69 10.23 -14.57
N GLY A 242 0.96 11.12 -13.89
CA GLY A 242 -0.49 11.24 -13.96
C GLY A 242 -1.01 11.50 -15.37
N LEU A 243 -0.40 12.46 -16.09
CA LEU A 243 -0.84 12.81 -17.46
C LEU A 243 -0.41 11.80 -18.54
N SER A 244 0.51 10.88 -18.23
CA SER A 244 0.97 9.89 -19.19
C SER A 244 0.28 8.54 -18.99
N TYR A 245 0.80 7.73 -18.08
CA TYR A 245 0.38 6.34 -17.93
C TYR A 245 -0.99 6.22 -17.25
N GLU A 246 -1.26 7.04 -16.25
CA GLU A 246 -2.50 6.96 -15.47
C GLU A 246 -3.70 7.45 -16.28
N LEU A 247 -3.55 8.57 -17.00
CA LEU A 247 -4.56 9.04 -17.96
C LEU A 247 -4.86 7.98 -19.02
N LEU A 248 -3.83 7.35 -19.59
CA LEU A 248 -4.01 6.32 -20.61
C LEU A 248 -4.74 5.09 -20.04
N SER A 249 -4.40 4.65 -18.82
CA SER A 249 -5.14 3.61 -18.09
C SER A 249 -6.60 3.99 -17.84
N ALA A 250 -6.86 5.25 -17.45
CA ALA A 250 -8.20 5.76 -17.23
C ALA A 250 -9.06 5.72 -18.49
N VAL A 251 -8.46 5.96 -19.67
CA VAL A 251 -9.13 5.88 -20.98
C VAL A 251 -9.35 4.43 -21.44
N LEU A 252 -8.50 3.48 -21.04
CA LEU A 252 -8.66 2.07 -21.42
C LEU A 252 -9.92 1.43 -20.83
N ILE A 253 -10.43 1.92 -19.70
CA ILE A 253 -11.66 1.41 -19.07
C ILE A 253 -12.90 1.68 -19.93
N PRO A 254 -13.24 2.92 -20.33
CA PRO A 254 -14.37 3.17 -21.22
C PRO A 254 -14.22 2.44 -22.56
N ILE A 255 -13.00 2.32 -23.11
CA ILE A 255 -12.75 1.49 -24.30
C ILE A 255 -13.14 0.02 -24.04
N THR A 256 -12.77 -0.51 -22.89
CA THR A 256 -13.12 -1.88 -22.47
C THR A 256 -14.63 -2.07 -22.37
N ILE A 257 -15.35 -1.10 -21.78
CA ILE A 257 -16.81 -1.13 -21.69
C ILE A 257 -17.42 -1.18 -23.09
N ILE A 258 -16.98 -0.30 -24.01
CA ILE A 258 -17.47 -0.27 -25.39
C ILE A 258 -17.22 -1.61 -26.10
N LEU A 259 -16.04 -2.19 -25.93
CA LEU A 259 -15.69 -3.48 -26.51
C LEU A 259 -16.59 -4.60 -25.97
N ILE A 260 -16.82 -4.65 -24.67
CA ILE A 260 -17.74 -5.63 -24.05
C ILE A 260 -19.15 -5.46 -24.61
N SER A 261 -19.66 -4.23 -24.68
CA SER A 261 -20.99 -3.94 -25.26
C SER A 261 -21.10 -4.42 -26.71
N PHE A 262 -20.05 -4.26 -27.51
CA PHE A 262 -20.03 -4.71 -28.90
C PHE A 262 -20.01 -6.24 -29.03
N GLU A 263 -19.26 -6.93 -28.17
CA GLU A 263 -19.23 -8.40 -28.14
C GLU A 263 -20.59 -8.98 -27.69
N VAL A 264 -21.31 -8.31 -26.78
CA VAL A 264 -22.70 -8.63 -26.44
C VAL A 264 -23.62 -8.43 -27.64
N PHE A 265 -23.54 -7.29 -28.32
CA PHE A 265 -24.38 -6.99 -29.48
C PHE A 265 -24.20 -8.00 -30.62
N LYS A 266 -22.97 -8.50 -30.80
CA LYS A 266 -22.65 -9.56 -31.77
C LYS A 266 -23.13 -10.96 -31.35
N GLY A 267 -23.61 -11.14 -30.13
CA GLY A 267 -24.00 -12.44 -29.58
C GLY A 267 -22.82 -13.33 -29.17
N ASN A 268 -21.60 -12.79 -29.10
CA ASN A 268 -20.42 -13.54 -28.67
C ASN A 268 -20.35 -13.69 -27.14
N LEU A 269 -20.98 -12.77 -26.40
CA LEU A 269 -21.09 -12.79 -24.95
C LEU A 269 -22.55 -12.66 -24.52
N THR A 270 -22.92 -13.37 -23.45
CA THR A 270 -24.20 -13.14 -22.77
C THR A 270 -24.13 -11.87 -21.91
N LEU A 271 -25.29 -11.30 -21.56
CA LEU A 271 -25.36 -10.13 -20.67
C LEU A 271 -24.76 -10.43 -19.29
N GLY A 272 -24.96 -11.64 -18.78
CA GLY A 272 -24.40 -12.08 -17.51
C GLY A 272 -22.89 -12.19 -17.54
N VAL A 273 -22.32 -12.80 -18.59
CA VAL A 273 -20.86 -12.86 -18.77
C VAL A 273 -20.27 -11.46 -18.93
N ALA A 274 -20.95 -10.55 -19.64
CA ALA A 274 -20.52 -9.17 -19.77
C ALA A 274 -20.47 -8.43 -18.42
N ILE A 275 -21.50 -8.56 -17.58
CA ILE A 275 -21.53 -7.97 -16.23
C ILE A 275 -20.44 -8.57 -15.33
N MET A 276 -20.23 -9.89 -15.41
CA MET A 276 -19.15 -10.56 -14.70
C MET A 276 -17.78 -9.98 -15.11
N ILE A 277 -17.51 -9.86 -16.43
CA ILE A 277 -16.25 -9.29 -16.95
C ILE A 277 -16.08 -7.85 -16.48
N LEU A 278 -17.13 -7.02 -16.57
CA LEU A 278 -17.09 -5.63 -16.10
C LEU A 278 -16.68 -5.55 -14.63
N ARG A 279 -17.23 -6.44 -13.79
CA ARG A 279 -16.86 -6.44 -12.38
C ARG A 279 -15.41 -6.87 -12.13
N TYR A 280 -14.88 -7.79 -12.93
CA TYR A 280 -13.45 -8.10 -12.88
C TYR A 280 -12.56 -6.95 -13.38
N VAL A 281 -13.01 -6.19 -14.39
CA VAL A 281 -12.30 -4.99 -14.87
C VAL A 281 -12.21 -3.94 -13.76
N GLU A 282 -13.31 -3.71 -13.04
CA GLU A 282 -13.34 -2.81 -11.88
C GLU A 282 -12.42 -3.29 -10.75
N ASN A 283 -12.41 -4.60 -10.47
CA ASN A 283 -11.49 -5.19 -9.50
C ASN A 283 -10.02 -4.94 -9.88
N VAL A 284 -9.64 -5.23 -11.14
CA VAL A 284 -8.27 -4.97 -11.64
C VAL A 284 -7.90 -3.50 -11.52
N LYS A 285 -8.82 -2.58 -11.84
CA LYS A 285 -8.61 -1.15 -11.66
C LYS A 285 -8.34 -0.80 -10.19
N SER A 286 -9.25 -1.18 -9.30
CA SER A 286 -9.17 -0.87 -7.87
C SER A 286 -7.89 -1.40 -7.25
N TYR A 287 -7.48 -2.62 -7.62
CA TYR A 287 -6.22 -3.19 -7.17
C TYR A 287 -5.01 -2.43 -7.71
N SER A 288 -5.04 -2.03 -8.99
CA SER A 288 -3.92 -1.32 -9.59
C SER A 288 -3.77 0.12 -9.10
N GLU A 289 -4.85 0.79 -8.69
CA GLU A 289 -4.82 2.13 -8.08
C GLU A 289 -3.99 2.16 -6.78
N VAL A 290 -4.01 1.08 -6.00
CA VAL A 290 -3.17 0.95 -4.79
C VAL A 290 -1.67 1.07 -5.14
N TYR A 291 -1.23 0.48 -6.25
CA TYR A 291 0.17 0.58 -6.69
C TYR A 291 0.55 1.95 -7.23
N ILE A 292 -0.40 2.81 -7.55
CA ILE A 292 -0.14 4.16 -8.05
C ILE A 292 -0.05 5.13 -6.87
N ASN A 293 -0.99 5.00 -5.93
CA ASN A 293 -1.16 5.96 -4.85
C ASN A 293 -0.22 5.69 -3.66
N ASP A 294 0.07 4.43 -3.36
CA ASP A 294 0.82 4.08 -2.14
C ASP A 294 2.29 3.74 -2.40
N SER A 295 2.76 3.85 -3.66
CA SER A 295 4.05 3.36 -4.13
C SER A 295 5.26 3.93 -3.38
N ASP A 296 5.24 5.23 -3.09
CA ASP A 296 6.26 5.92 -2.31
C ASP A 296 6.34 5.45 -0.86
N TYR A 297 5.16 5.26 -0.26
CA TYR A 297 5.04 4.76 1.10
C TYR A 297 5.58 3.30 1.19
N ILE A 298 5.34 2.47 0.16
CA ILE A 298 5.92 1.11 0.04
C ILE A 298 7.44 1.16 0.14
N ALA A 299 8.06 2.00 -0.67
CA ALA A 299 9.51 2.07 -0.80
C ALA A 299 10.16 2.62 0.48
N TRP A 300 9.58 3.68 1.04
CA TRP A 300 10.03 4.28 2.29
C TRP A 300 9.97 3.30 3.46
N ALA A 301 8.83 2.62 3.64
CA ALA A 301 8.64 1.69 4.74
C ALA A 301 9.51 0.43 4.61
N ALA A 302 9.76 -0.05 3.38
CA ALA A 302 10.70 -1.15 3.12
C ALA A 302 12.13 -0.80 3.54
N SER A 303 12.57 0.45 3.33
CA SER A 303 13.89 0.93 3.78
C SER A 303 13.99 0.95 5.30
N ARG A 304 12.98 1.49 5.99
CA ARG A 304 12.94 1.55 7.46
C ARG A 304 12.90 0.17 8.11
N ALA A 305 12.15 -0.76 7.52
CA ALA A 305 12.11 -2.16 7.93
C ALA A 305 13.47 -2.87 7.88
N LYS A 306 14.27 -2.58 6.83
CA LYS A 306 15.62 -3.13 6.70
C LYS A 306 16.53 -2.62 7.81
N ASP A 307 16.54 -1.32 8.04
CA ASP A 307 17.37 -0.69 9.07
C ASP A 307 17.03 -1.20 10.47
N ALA A 308 15.74 -1.41 10.77
CA ALA A 308 15.32 -1.93 12.06
C ALA A 308 15.71 -3.40 12.27
N TYR A 309 15.67 -4.25 11.23
CA TYR A 309 16.08 -5.64 11.39
C TYR A 309 17.59 -5.77 11.57
N ASP A 310 18.36 -5.17 10.65
CA ASP A 310 19.81 -5.35 10.58
C ASP A 310 20.51 -4.85 11.86
N ASN A 311 19.92 -3.85 12.53
CA ASN A 311 20.49 -3.23 13.73
C ASN A 311 19.93 -3.75 15.07
N TYR A 312 18.74 -4.40 15.13
CA TYR A 312 18.10 -4.75 16.43
C TYR A 312 17.61 -6.18 16.57
N LEU A 313 17.22 -6.85 15.48
CA LEU A 313 16.60 -8.18 15.55
C LEU A 313 17.52 -9.28 15.04
N ARG A 314 18.65 -8.91 14.41
CA ARG A 314 19.66 -9.86 13.94
C ARG A 314 20.40 -10.55 15.09
N GLU A 315 20.47 -9.92 16.27
CA GLU A 315 21.12 -10.45 17.48
C GLU A 315 20.15 -11.13 18.47
N VAL A 316 18.86 -11.24 18.12
CA VAL A 316 17.80 -11.84 18.96
C VAL A 316 17.60 -13.32 18.65
#